data_AF-A0A356EVF6-F1
#
_entry.id   AF-A0A356EVF6-F1
#
_cell.length_a   1.000
_cell.length_b   1.000
_cell.length_c   1.000
_cell.angle_alpha   90.00
_cell.angle_beta   90.00
_cell.angle_gamma   90.00
#
_symmetry.space_group_name_H-M   'P 1'
#
loop_
_entity.id
_entity.type
_entity.pdbx_description
1 polymer ?
#
loop_
_entity_poly.entity_id
_entity_poly.type
_entity_poly.pdbx_seq_one_letter_code
_entity_poly.pdbx_strand_id
1 'polypeptide(L)' 'MDDLTLVQTYHRFADKHDCYLDGILCDPQLREPFLDELREEIADATEAEMLGRLVYLRKSSRLARKKPR' A
#
# COMPACT_ATOMS: atom_id res chain seq x y z
N MET A 1 -13.79 0.22 -3.05
CA MET A 1 -12.36 -0.15 -3.09
C MET A 1 -12.22 -1.60 -2.66
N ASP A 2 -11.58 -2.44 -3.47
CA ASP A 2 -11.38 -3.85 -3.14
C ASP A 2 -10.12 -4.03 -2.27
N ASP A 3 -10.30 -4.61 -1.08
CA ASP A 3 -9.20 -4.83 -0.13
C ASP A 3 -8.17 -5.84 -0.66
N LEU A 4 -8.57 -6.76 -1.54
CA LEU A 4 -7.68 -7.76 -2.15
C LEU A 4 -6.73 -7.08 -3.13
N THR A 5 -7.24 -6.23 -4.02
CA THR A 5 -6.42 -5.49 -5.00
C THR A 5 -5.39 -4.63 -4.29
N LEU A 6 -5.79 -3.86 -3.26
CA LEU A 6 -4.86 -3.03 -2.50
C LEU A 6 -3.76 -3.86 -1.83
N VAL A 7 -4.12 -5.00 -1.24
CA VAL A 7 -3.13 -5.91 -0.62
C VAL A 7 -2.19 -6.51 -1.67
N GLN A 8 -2.70 -6.91 -2.83
CA GLN A 8 -1.88 -7.46 -3.92
C GLN A 8 -0.92 -6.41 -4.52
N THR A 9 -1.41 -5.20 -4.79
CA THR A 9 -0.58 -4.09 -5.27
C THR A 9 0.49 -3.75 -4.23
N TYR A 10 0.13 -3.68 -2.95
CA TYR A 10 1.10 -3.52 -1.86
C TYR A 10 2.17 -4.61 -1.87
N HIS A 11 1.80 -5.89 -1.92
CA HIS A 11 2.79 -6.97 -1.89
C HIS A 11 3.71 -6.94 -3.10
N ARG A 12 3.18 -6.66 -4.29
CA ARG A 12 3.96 -6.53 -5.52
C ARG A 12 4.95 -5.36 -5.43
N PHE A 13 4.48 -4.21 -4.98
CA PHE A 13 5.31 -3.02 -4.82
C PHE A 13 6.38 -3.20 -3.72
N ALA A 14 5.99 -3.74 -2.57
CA ALA A 14 6.87 -4.02 -1.45
C ALA A 14 7.98 -5.00 -1.83
N ASP A 15 7.66 -6.04 -2.60
CA ASP A 15 8.64 -7.02 -3.10
C ASP A 15 9.61 -6.38 -4.12
N LYS A 16 9.07 -5.63 -5.09
CA LYS A 16 9.84 -4.94 -6.14
C LYS A 16 10.81 -3.89 -5.59
N HIS A 17 10.42 -3.16 -4.55
CA HIS A 17 11.19 -2.06 -3.96
C HIS A 17 11.89 -2.44 -2.64
N ASP A 18 11.84 -3.71 -2.22
CA ASP A 18 12.27 -4.22 -0.90
C ASP A 18 11.86 -3.30 0.25
N CYS A 19 10.62 -2.81 0.21
CA CYS A 19 10.10 -1.82 1.15
C CYS A 19 8.94 -2.37 1.99
N TYR A 20 8.50 -1.59 2.98
CA TYR A 20 7.43 -1.97 3.89
C TYR A 20 6.41 -0.84 3.98
N LEU A 21 5.22 -1.18 4.48
CA LEU A 21 4.12 -0.23 4.56
C LEU A 21 4.49 1.06 5.31
N ASP A 22 5.21 0.97 6.42
CA ASP A 22 5.71 2.16 7.13
C ASP A 22 6.66 3.00 6.25
N GLY A 23 7.47 2.39 5.38
CA GLY A 23 8.31 3.11 4.42
C GLY A 23 7.47 3.83 3.37
N ILE A 24 6.45 3.18 2.81
CA ILE A 24 5.51 3.84 1.88
C ILE A 24 4.74 4.99 2.57
N LEU A 25 4.40 4.81 3.85
CA LEU A 25 3.70 5.83 4.63
C LEU A 25 4.63 6.94 5.16
N CYS A 26 5.93 6.74 5.29
CA CYS A 26 6.86 7.74 5.81
C CYS A 26 7.69 8.43 4.72
N ASP A 27 8.04 7.71 3.64
CA ASP A 27 8.90 8.18 2.56
C ASP A 27 8.06 8.65 1.35
N PRO A 28 8.04 9.95 1.03
CA PRO A 28 7.32 10.48 -0.13
C PRO A 28 7.76 9.81 -1.44
N GLN A 29 9.05 9.49 -1.56
CA GLN A 29 9.64 8.85 -2.74
C GLN A 29 9.12 7.44 -3.00
N LEU A 30 8.61 6.74 -1.98
CA LEU A 30 7.94 5.45 -2.13
C LEU A 30 6.42 5.61 -2.21
N ARG A 31 5.88 6.64 -1.57
CA ARG A 31 4.44 6.91 -1.54
C ARG A 31 3.89 7.27 -2.92
N GLU A 32 4.52 8.24 -3.59
CA GLU A 32 4.06 8.72 -4.90
C GLU A 32 3.98 7.61 -5.94
N PRO A 33 5.04 6.81 -6.19
CA PRO A 33 4.95 5.72 -7.16
C PRO A 33 3.98 4.62 -6.73
N PHE A 34 3.85 4.35 -5.43
CA PHE A 34 2.86 3.39 -4.95
C PHE A 34 1.42 3.85 -5.21
N LEU A 35 1.12 5.13 -4.98
CA LEU A 35 -0.19 5.72 -5.27
C LEU A 35 -0.48 5.76 -6.77
N ASP A 36 0.55 5.96 -7.60
CA ASP A 36 0.42 5.91 -9.06
C ASP A 36 0.03 4.50 -9.53
N GLU A 37 0.77 3.45 -9.10
CA GLU A 37 0.42 2.06 -9.39
C GLU A 37 -0.99 1.69 -8.87
N LEU A 38 -1.38 2.24 -7.71
CA LEU A 38 -2.73 2.04 -7.16
C LEU A 38 -3.82 2.75 -7.96
N ARG A 39 -3.54 3.92 -8.53
CA ARG A 39 -4.48 4.66 -9.39
C ARG A 39 -4.68 3.95 -10.73
N GLU A 40 -3.62 3.32 -11.27
CA GLU A 40 -3.74 2.49 -12.48
C GLU A 40 -4.68 1.29 -12.26
N GLU A 41 -4.61 0.64 -11.09
CA GLU A 41 -5.46 -0.51 -10.77
C GLU A 41 -6.85 -0.10 -10.24
N ILE A 42 -6.94 1.06 -9.58
CA ILE A 42 -8.13 1.58 -8.90
C ILE A 42 -8.33 3.05 -9.27
N ALA A 43 -8.87 3.27 -10.48
CA ALA A 43 -9.10 4.59 -11.05
C ALA A 43 -10.11 5.46 -10.27
N ASP A 44 -10.94 4.86 -9.41
CA ASP A 44 -12.09 5.50 -8.74
C ASP A 44 -11.88 5.73 -7.23
N ALA A 45 -10.63 5.78 -6.75
CA ALA A 45 -10.35 6.05 -5.35
C ALA A 45 -9.53 7.34 -5.17
N THR A 46 -9.87 8.12 -4.14
CA THR A 46 -9.06 9.28 -3.77
C THR A 46 -7.83 8.86 -2.98
N GLU A 47 -6.77 9.68 -3.01
CA GLU A 47 -5.54 9.41 -2.24
C GLU A 47 -5.82 9.24 -0.74
N ALA A 48 -6.71 10.07 -0.19
CA ALA A 48 -7.10 9.99 1.22
C ALA A 48 -7.77 8.66 1.57
N GLU A 49 -8.61 8.13 0.67
CA GLU A 49 -9.23 6.82 0.85
C GLU A 49 -8.21 5.69 0.74
N MET A 50 -7.30 5.75 -0.24
CA MET A 50 -6.24 4.75 -0.41
C MET A 50 -5.34 4.68 0.83
N LEU A 51 -4.86 5.84 1.30
CA LEU A 51 -4.03 5.94 2.50
C LEU A 51 -4.79 5.52 3.76
N GLY A 52 -6.04 5.94 3.92
CA GLY A 52 -6.89 5.54 5.02
C GLY A 52 -7.12 4.03 5.07
N ARG A 53 -7.30 3.41 3.90
CA ARG A 53 -7.50 1.96 3.76
C ARG A 53 -6.23 1.16 4.06
N LEU A 54 -5.05 1.64 3.64
CA LEU A 54 -3.76 1.07 4.02
C LEU A 54 -3.55 1.08 5.54
N VAL A 55 -3.83 2.22 6.19
CA VAL A 55 -3.73 2.35 7.65
C VAL A 55 -4.72 1.42 8.34
N TYR A 56 -5.94 1.30 7.82
CA TYR A 56 -6.93 0.35 8.33
C TYR A 56 -6.44 -1.10 8.21
N LEU A 57 -5.92 -1.51 7.05
CA LEU A 57 -5.41 -2.86 6.81
C LEU A 57 -4.16 -3.18 7.65
N ARG A 58 -3.30 -2.19 7.91
CA ARG A 58 -2.19 -2.27 8.89
C ARG A 58 -2.70 -2.56 10.30
N LYS A 59 -3.72 -1.80 10.71
CA LYS A 59 -4.33 -1.92 12.05
C LYS A 59 -4.98 -3.30 12.21
N SER A 60 -5.61 -3.79 11.16
CA SER A 60 -6.24 -5.12 11.08
C SER A 60 -5.24 -6.29 10.90
N SER A 61 -3.93 -6.04 10.95
CA SER A 61 -2.87 -7.05 10.80
C SER A 61 -2.92 -7.87 9.50
N ARG A 62 -3.64 -7.38 8.47
CA ARG A 62 -3.72 -8.02 7.14
C ARG A 62 -2.55 -7.64 6.23
N LEU A 63 -1.81 -6.59 6.61
CA LEU A 63 -0.55 -6.19 5.97
C LEU A 63 0.60 -6.52 6.91
N ALA A 64 1.65 -7.17 6.37
CA ALA A 64 2.81 -7.56 7.15
C ALA A 64 3.47 -6.32 7.78
N ARG A 65 3.46 -6.24 9.11
CA ARG A 65 4.11 -5.14 9.85
C ARG A 65 5.63 -5.19 9.76
N LYS A 66 6.23 -6.36 9.46
CA LYS A 66 7.66 -6.63 9.27
C LYS A 66 7.85 -7.92 8.44
N LYS A 67 8.99 -8.05 7.74
CA LYS A 67 9.43 -9.28 7.01
C LYS A 67 9.17 -10.51 7.90
N PRO A 68 8.48 -11.57 7.42
CA PRO A 68 8.53 -12.85 8.11
C PRO A 68 10.00 -13.29 8.10
N ARG A 69 10.52 -13.59 9.29
CA ARG A 69 11.87 -14.15 9.45
C ARG A 69 11.98 -15.47 8.70
#